data_AF-A0A519GYV0-F1
#
_entry.id   AF-A0A519GYV0-F1
#
_cell.length_a   1.000
_cell.length_b   1.000
_cell.length_c   1.000
_cell.angle_alpha   90.00
_cell.angle_beta   90.00
_cell.angle_gamma   90.00
#
_symmetry.space_group_name_H-M   'P 1'
#
loop_
_entity.id
_entity.type
_entity.pdbx_description
1 polymer ?
#
loop_
_entity_poly.entity_id
_entity_poly.type
_entity_poly.pdbx_seq_one_letter_code
_entity_poly.pdbx_strand_id
1 'polypeptide(L)' 'RVGTTETGRAKLAGDVDPGVVEVAGWLSPNPGGVGPMTRAMLVANVVETAERLAG' A
#
# COMPACT_ATOMS: atom_id res chain seq x y z
N ARG A 1 -10.34 -3.30 10.13
CA ARG A 1 -11.55 -2.73 9.47
C ARG A 1 -12.19 -1.76 10.45
N VAL A 2 -12.56 -0.56 10.01
CA VAL A 2 -13.02 0.54 10.89
C VAL A 2 -14.40 1.09 10.49
N GLY A 3 -15.24 0.24 9.90
CA GLY A 3 -16.57 0.59 9.43
C GLY A 3 -16.75 0.34 7.93
N THR A 4 -17.69 1.06 7.32
CA THR A 4 -18.10 0.87 5.93
C THR A 4 -18.14 2.24 5.23
N THR A 5 -17.71 2.31 3.97
CA THR A 5 -17.84 3.49 3.11
C THR A 5 -19.30 3.67 2.67
N GLU A 6 -19.64 4.84 2.13
CA GLU A 6 -20.98 5.14 1.58
C GLU A 6 -21.40 4.14 0.49
N THR A 7 -20.43 3.58 -0.24
CA THR A 7 -20.63 2.56 -1.27
C THR A 7 -20.75 1.12 -0.72
N GLY A 8 -20.87 0.94 0.60
CA GLY A 8 -20.98 -0.38 1.23
C GLY A 8 -19.67 -1.17 1.33
N ARG A 9 -18.51 -0.60 0.98
CA ARG A 9 -17.21 -1.30 1.08
C ARG A 9 -16.64 -1.16 2.48
N ALA A 10 -15.93 -2.17 2.96
CA ALA A 10 -15.25 -2.07 4.25
C ALA A 10 -14.23 -0.91 4.24
N LYS A 11 -14.32 -0.01 5.22
CA LYS A 11 -13.30 1.01 5.48
C LYS A 11 -12.09 0.33 6.10
N LEU A 12 -10.97 0.37 5.37
CA LEU A 12 -9.70 -0.16 5.83
C LEU A 12 -8.97 0.94 6.60
N ALA A 13 -8.49 0.60 7.79
CA ALA A 13 -7.53 1.43 8.53
C ALA A 13 -6.14 0.82 8.35
N GLY A 14 -5.13 1.68 8.48
CA GLY A 14 -3.74 1.27 8.51
C GLY A 14 -3.33 1.02 9.96
N ASP A 15 -2.08 0.65 10.15
CA ASP A 15 -1.56 0.27 11.47
C ASP A 15 -1.11 1.47 12.32
N VAL A 16 -1.19 2.69 11.76
CA VAL A 16 -0.75 3.93 12.41
C VAL A 16 -1.93 4.84 12.76
N ASP A 17 -1.79 5.58 13.86
CA ASP A 17 -2.78 6.56 14.31
C ASP A 17 -2.89 7.73 13.30
N PRO A 18 -4.12 8.21 12.98
CA PRO A 18 -4.29 9.36 12.09
C PRO A 18 -3.53 10.62 12.51
N GLY A 19 -3.29 10.84 13.81
CA GLY A 19 -2.56 11.98 14.36
C GLY A 19 -1.07 12.01 13.99
N VAL A 20 -0.53 10.92 13.43
CA VAL A 20 0.86 10.87 12.93
C VAL A 20 1.11 11.91 11.83
N VAL A 21 0.06 12.35 11.12
CA VAL A 21 0.15 13.38 10.08
C VAL A 21 0.73 14.72 10.59
N GLU A 22 0.56 15.02 11.88
CA GLU A 22 1.02 16.29 12.48
C GLU A 22 2.51 16.30 12.82
N VAL A 23 3.14 15.13 12.89
CA VAL A 23 4.54 14.97 13.31
C VAL A 23 5.45 14.39 12.22
N ALA A 24 4.89 13.66 11.27
CA ALA A 24 5.66 13.00 10.23
C ALA A 24 6.12 14.00 9.15
N GLY A 25 7.40 13.96 8.78
CA GLY A 25 7.90 14.70 7.63
C GLY A 25 7.32 14.21 6.29
N TRP A 26 6.97 12.92 6.23
CA TRP A 26 6.29 12.28 5.10
C TRP A 26 5.40 11.13 5.61
N LEU A 27 4.21 10.99 5.02
CA LEU A 27 3.25 9.94 5.37
C LEU A 27 2.76 9.25 4.09
N SER A 28 2.79 7.91 4.06
CA SER A 28 2.16 7.15 2.98
C SER A 28 0.63 7.19 3.16
N PRO A 29 -0.15 7.67 2.17
CA PRO A 29 -1.59 7.80 2.32
C PRO A 29 -2.27 6.42 2.45
N ASN A 30 -3.35 6.37 3.20
CA ASN A 30 -4.19 5.19 3.30
C ASN A 30 -5.67 5.54 3.08
N PRO A 31 -6.31 5.04 2.02
CA PRO A 31 -5.76 4.18 0.95
C PRO A 31 -4.85 4.93 -0.05
N GLY A 32 -4.09 4.19 -0.85
CA GLY A 32 -3.35 4.73 -2.01
C GLY A 32 -1.83 4.81 -1.88
N GLY A 33 -1.26 4.52 -0.70
CA GLY A 33 0.18 4.53 -0.47
C GLY A 33 0.84 3.18 -0.76
N VAL A 34 1.03 2.37 0.29
CA VAL A 34 1.81 1.13 0.20
C VAL A 34 1.17 0.08 -0.71
N GLY A 35 -0.17 -0.05 -0.67
CA GLY A 35 -0.89 -1.13 -1.36
C GLY A 35 -0.64 -1.22 -2.88
N PRO A 36 -0.74 -0.13 -3.66
CA PRO A 36 -0.35 -0.13 -5.07
C PRO A 36 1.09 -0.55 -5.31
N MET A 37 2.03 -0.05 -4.48
CA MET A 37 3.46 -0.36 -4.63
C MET A 37 3.79 -1.82 -4.31
N THR A 38 3.09 -2.44 -3.36
CA THR A 38 3.29 -3.87 -3.05
C THR A 38 3.09 -4.75 -4.27
N ARG A 39 2.02 -4.51 -5.06
CA ARG A 39 1.79 -5.27 -6.29
C ARG A 39 2.81 -4.95 -7.37
N ALA A 40 3.17 -3.67 -7.53
CA ALA A 40 4.17 -3.27 -8.51
C ALA A 40 5.52 -3.94 -8.24
N MET A 41 5.97 -3.94 -6.99
CA MET A 41 7.24 -4.54 -6.58
C MET A 41 7.23 -6.06 -6.68
N LEU A 42 6.10 -6.72 -6.39
CA LEU A 42 5.98 -8.15 -6.64
C LEU A 42 6.22 -8.50 -8.12
N VAL A 43 5.58 -7.76 -9.04
CA VAL A 43 5.75 -7.98 -10.48
C VAL A 43 7.17 -7.66 -10.93
N ALA A 44 7.75 -6.55 -10.44
CA ALA A 44 9.13 -6.18 -10.75
C ALA A 44 10.11 -7.29 -10.37
N ASN A 45 9.99 -7.85 -9.15
CA ASN A 45 10.86 -8.93 -8.68
C ASN A 45 10.71 -10.22 -9.51
N VAL A 46 9.48 -10.52 -9.97
CA VAL A 46 9.22 -11.67 -10.84
C VAL A 46 9.89 -11.48 -12.21
N VAL A 47 9.77 -10.30 -12.80
CA VAL A 47 10.38 -9.97 -14.09
C VAL A 47 11.91 -10.04 -13.99
N GLU A 48 12.51 -9.38 -12.99
CA GLU A 48 13.95 -9.39 -12.77
C GLU A 48 14.50 -10.83 -12.62
N THR A 49 13.78 -11.68 -11.87
CA THR A 49 14.17 -13.08 -11.70
C THR A 49 14.08 -13.86 -13.01
N ALA A 50 13.03 -13.65 -13.81
CA ALA A 50 12.86 -14.32 -15.09
C ALA A 50 13.97 -13.91 -16.09
N GLU A 51 14.31 -12.63 -16.15
CA GLU A 51 15.40 -12.12 -17.00
C GLU A 51 16.75 -12.73 -16.62
N ARG A 52 17.04 -12.85 -15.31
CA ARG A 52 18.28 -13.48 -14.82
C ARG A 52 18.39 -14.96 -15.16
N LEU A 53 17.27 -15.68 -15.26
CA LEU A 53 17.25 -17.11 -15.60
C LEU A 53 17.30 -17.37 -17.12
N ALA A 54 16.98 -16.36 -17.92
CA ALA A 54 16.95 -16.45 -19.39
C ALA A 54 18.28 -16.09 -20.05
N GLY A 55 19.15 -15.36 -19.34
CA GLY A 55 20.55 -15.10 -19.72
C GLY A 55 21.49 -16.20 -19.25
#